data_AF-A0A834AIM3-F1
#
_entry.id   AF-A0A834AIM3-F1
#
_cell.length_a   1.000
_cell.length_b   1.000
_cell.length_c   1.000
_cell.angle_alpha   90.00
_cell.angle_beta   90.00
_cell.angle_gamma   90.00
#
_symmetry.space_group_name_H-M   'P 1'
#
loop_
_entity.id
_entity.type
_entity.pdbx_description
1 polymer ?
#
loop_
_entity_poly.entity_id
_entity_poly.type
_entity_poly.pdbx_seq_one_letter_code
_entity_poly.pdbx_strand_id
1 'polypeptide(L)'
;MEAGEPRGPGPGAETAAAPRWEEAKAFSDELAPKKKPKSPKPQNAVTIAVSSRALFRMDEEQRIYTEQGVEEYVRYQLEHENEPFSPGPAFPFVKALEAVNRRLRELYPDSEDIFDIVLVTNNHAQVGVRLINSINHYDLFIERFCMTGGNSPICYLKAYHTNLYLSADAEKVREAIDEGTFKGLSGGSG
;
A
#
# COMPACT_ATOMS: atom_id res chain seq x y z
N MET A 1 -16.45 -33.85 68.36
CA MET A 1 -17.33 -33.70 67.17
C MET A 1 -17.84 -32.27 67.25
N GLU A 2 -17.05 -31.26 66.84
CA GLU A 2 -16.78 -30.83 65.45
C GLU A 2 -18.12 -30.54 64.73
N ALA A 3 -18.46 -29.31 64.33
CA ALA A 3 -17.68 -28.43 63.45
C ALA A 3 -17.88 -26.93 63.76
N GLY A 4 -16.81 -26.15 63.51
CA GLY A 4 -16.77 -24.69 63.62
C GLY A 4 -17.28 -23.97 62.37
N GLU A 5 -17.72 -22.73 62.58
CA GLU A 5 -18.16 -21.78 61.56
C GLU A 5 -17.08 -21.47 60.51
N PRO A 6 -17.42 -21.39 59.21
CA PRO A 6 -16.55 -20.75 58.24
C PRO A 6 -16.75 -19.24 58.22
N ARG A 7 -15.61 -18.56 58.46
CA ARG A 7 -15.34 -17.12 58.27
C ARG A 7 -15.80 -16.62 56.89
N GLY A 8 -16.31 -15.40 56.85
CA GLY A 8 -16.73 -14.72 55.61
C GLY A 8 -15.58 -14.35 54.67
N PRO A 9 -15.87 -14.01 53.40
CA PRO A 9 -14.89 -13.41 52.50
C PRO A 9 -14.93 -11.88 52.59
N GLY A 10 -13.74 -11.28 52.60
CA GLY A 10 -13.48 -9.84 52.53
C GLY A 10 -13.70 -9.23 51.13
N PRO A 11 -13.34 -7.94 50.96
CA PRO A 11 -13.84 -7.08 49.89
C PRO A 11 -13.03 -7.21 48.60
N GLY A 12 -13.68 -7.00 47.45
CA GLY A 12 -13.00 -6.81 46.16
C GLY A 12 -13.63 -7.60 45.02
N ALA A 13 -14.72 -7.09 44.46
CA ALA A 13 -15.13 -7.43 43.11
C ALA A 13 -15.28 -6.11 42.34
N GLU A 14 -14.14 -5.59 41.91
CA GLU A 14 -14.05 -4.59 40.86
C GLU A 14 -14.71 -5.22 39.63
N THR A 15 -15.85 -4.67 39.22
CA THR A 15 -16.51 -5.06 37.97
C THR A 15 -15.55 -4.77 36.84
N ALA A 16 -14.96 -5.82 36.26
CA ALA A 16 -14.10 -5.74 35.09
C ALA A 16 -14.85 -5.00 33.97
N ALA A 17 -14.35 -3.82 33.63
CA ALA A 17 -14.81 -3.08 32.46
C ALA A 17 -14.67 -3.97 31.23
N ALA A 18 -15.74 -4.03 30.42
CA ALA A 18 -15.78 -4.77 29.18
C ALA A 18 -14.59 -4.37 28.29
N PRO A 19 -13.99 -5.32 27.56
CA PRO A 19 -12.75 -5.07 26.86
C PRO A 19 -12.97 -4.09 25.68
N ARG A 20 -12.12 -3.05 25.67
CA ARG A 20 -11.97 -1.91 24.75
C ARG A 20 -11.99 -2.22 23.23
N TRP A 21 -12.07 -3.49 22.83
CA TRP A 21 -12.17 -3.89 21.42
C TRP A 21 -13.56 -3.68 20.83
N GLU A 22 -14.63 -3.68 21.64
CA GLU A 22 -15.98 -3.36 21.13
C GLU A 22 -16.11 -1.88 20.76
N GLU A 23 -15.55 -0.99 21.57
CA GLU A 23 -15.48 0.45 21.27
C GLU A 23 -14.57 0.74 20.08
N ALA A 24 -13.43 0.05 19.98
CA ALA A 24 -12.53 0.16 18.83
C ALA A 24 -13.18 -0.36 17.52
N LYS A 25 -14.02 -1.39 17.63
CA LYS A 25 -14.79 -1.93 16.49
C LYS A 25 -15.89 -0.96 16.06
N ALA A 26 -16.62 -0.38 17.00
CA ALA A 26 -17.63 0.63 16.72
C ALA A 26 -17.03 1.88 16.03
N PHE A 27 -15.87 2.34 16.50
CA PHE A 27 -15.12 3.43 15.87
C PHE A 27 -14.64 3.09 14.45
N SER A 28 -14.17 1.86 14.24
CA SER A 28 -13.76 1.37 12.90
C SER A 28 -14.94 1.23 11.93
N ASP A 29 -16.11 0.84 12.43
CA ASP A 29 -17.33 0.70 11.63
C ASP A 29 -17.95 2.07 11.29
N GLU A 30 -17.78 3.07 12.15
CA GLU A 30 -18.26 4.44 11.95
C GLU A 30 -17.40 5.23 10.93
N LEU A 31 -16.09 4.99 10.93
CA LEU A 31 -15.15 5.58 9.96
C LEU A 31 -15.15 4.89 8.59
N ALA A 32 -15.78 3.71 8.49
CA ALA A 32 -15.86 3.00 7.23
C ALA A 32 -16.79 3.76 6.24
N PRO A 33 -16.32 4.16 5.05
CA PRO A 33 -17.16 4.83 4.08
C PRO A 33 -18.33 3.93 3.67
N LYS A 34 -19.57 4.43 3.82
CA LYS A 34 -20.83 3.69 3.54
C LYS A 34 -20.97 3.17 2.11
N LYS A 35 -20.11 3.61 1.18
CA LYS A 35 -19.89 3.00 -0.13
C LYS A 35 -18.39 2.92 -0.37
N LYS A 36 -17.82 1.72 -0.25
CA LYS A 36 -16.51 1.43 -0.86
C LYS A 36 -16.69 1.51 -2.38
N PRO A 37 -15.90 2.30 -3.13
CA PRO A 37 -15.89 2.18 -4.58
C PRO A 37 -15.62 0.72 -4.93
N LYS A 38 -16.43 0.15 -5.83
CA LYS A 38 -16.22 -1.23 -6.28
C LYS A 38 -14.91 -1.27 -7.03
N SER A 39 -14.01 -2.16 -6.62
CA SER A 39 -12.81 -2.46 -7.39
C SER A 39 -13.25 -2.88 -8.80
N PRO A 40 -12.74 -2.24 -9.85
CA PRO A 40 -13.21 -2.49 -11.20
C PRO A 40 -12.83 -3.92 -11.62
N LYS A 41 -13.68 -4.54 -12.43
CA LYS A 41 -13.37 -5.86 -12.98
C LYS A 41 -12.24 -5.71 -14.00
N PRO A 42 -11.26 -6.64 -14.03
CA PRO A 42 -10.09 -6.54 -14.92
C PRO A 42 -10.45 -6.53 -16.42
N GLN A 43 -11.67 -6.93 -16.80
CA GLN A 43 -12.18 -6.86 -18.17
C GLN A 43 -12.62 -5.45 -18.62
N ASN A 44 -12.84 -4.52 -17.68
CA ASN A 44 -13.34 -3.16 -17.94
C ASN A 44 -12.37 -2.05 -17.51
N ALA A 45 -11.29 -2.38 -16.79
CA ALA A 45 -10.30 -1.40 -16.34
C ALA A 45 -8.96 -1.56 -17.04
N VAL A 46 -8.30 -0.42 -17.29
CA VAL A 46 -6.90 -0.40 -17.67
C VAL A 46 -6.07 -0.43 -16.39
N THR A 47 -5.46 -1.58 -16.10
CA THR A 47 -4.62 -1.77 -14.92
C THR A 47 -3.21 -1.26 -15.17
N ILE A 48 -2.77 -0.33 -14.33
CA ILE A 48 -1.47 0.33 -14.41
C ILE A 48 -0.70 0.01 -13.14
N ALA A 49 0.33 -0.82 -13.28
CA ALA A 49 1.24 -1.13 -12.20
C ALA A 49 2.37 -0.10 -12.15
N VAL A 50 2.63 0.48 -10.97
CA VAL A 50 3.66 1.50 -10.76
C VAL A 50 4.60 1.02 -9.67
N SER A 51 5.91 1.04 -9.91
CA SER A 51 6.88 0.72 -8.87
C SER A 51 6.97 1.86 -7.84
N SER A 52 7.21 1.53 -6.56
CA SER A 52 7.43 2.52 -5.50
C SER A 52 8.51 3.54 -5.84
N ARG A 53 9.64 3.10 -6.42
CA ARG A 53 10.74 3.98 -6.86
C ARG A 53 10.43 4.83 -8.10
N ALA A 54 9.41 4.47 -8.88
CA ALA A 54 8.93 5.31 -9.97
C ALA A 54 7.97 6.38 -9.44
N LEU A 55 7.12 6.01 -8.47
CA LEU A 55 6.17 6.92 -7.84
C LEU A 55 6.86 7.93 -6.91
N PHE A 56 7.86 7.49 -6.16
CA PHE A 56 8.58 8.27 -5.17
C PHE A 56 10.09 8.19 -5.39
N ARG A 57 10.80 9.26 -5.04
CA ARG A 57 12.26 9.25 -5.02
C ARG A 57 12.73 8.49 -3.79
N MET A 58 13.48 7.41 -4.04
CA MET A 58 14.00 6.51 -3.00
C MET A 58 15.49 6.23 -3.21
N ASP A 59 16.22 7.21 -3.77
CA ASP A 59 17.62 7.07 -4.18
C ASP A 59 18.54 6.81 -2.98
N GLU A 60 18.28 7.50 -1.85
CA GLU A 60 19.08 7.35 -0.63
C GLU A 60 18.83 6.01 0.05
N GLU A 61 17.58 5.57 0.11
CA GLU A 61 17.20 4.28 0.66
C GLU A 61 17.82 3.14 -0.14
N GLN A 62 17.83 3.27 -1.47
CA GLN A 62 18.50 2.32 -2.35
C GLN A 62 20.01 2.29 -2.09
N ARG A 63 20.63 3.46 -1.86
CA ARG A 63 22.06 3.54 -1.52
C ARG A 63 22.36 2.83 -0.22
N ILE A 64 21.59 3.11 0.84
CA ILE A 64 21.74 2.45 2.16
C ILE A 64 21.58 0.93 2.02
N TYR A 65 20.56 0.46 1.30
CA TYR A 65 20.37 -0.97 1.06
C TYR A 65 21.57 -1.62 0.35
N THR A 66 22.12 -0.94 -0.66
CA THR A 66 23.19 -1.49 -1.50
C THR A 66 24.56 -1.44 -0.81
N GLU A 67 24.84 -0.37 -0.05
CA GLU A 67 26.14 -0.14 0.58
C GLU A 67 26.23 -0.70 2.01
N GLN A 68 25.13 -0.66 2.77
CA GLN A 68 25.11 -0.96 4.21
C GLN A 68 24.26 -2.19 4.57
N GLY A 69 23.49 -2.71 3.62
CA GLY A 69 22.70 -3.93 3.79
C GLY A 69 21.29 -3.71 4.32
N VAL A 70 20.60 -4.83 4.57
CA VAL A 70 19.16 -4.85 4.87
C VAL A 70 18.84 -4.28 6.25
N GLU A 71 19.66 -4.59 7.26
CA GLU A 71 19.46 -4.14 8.63
C GLU A 71 19.49 -2.62 8.76
N GLU A 72 20.48 -1.99 8.14
CA GLU A 72 20.65 -0.54 8.12
C GLU A 72 19.53 0.15 7.34
N TYR A 73 19.14 -0.42 6.21
CA TYR A 73 17.99 0.03 5.44
C TYR A 73 16.69 0.00 6.25
N VAL A 74 16.43 -1.09 6.99
CA VAL A 74 15.24 -1.21 7.84
C VAL A 74 15.27 -0.18 8.96
N ARG A 75 16.42 0.00 9.63
CA ARG A 75 16.55 1.01 10.69
C ARG A 75 16.29 2.41 10.16
N TYR A 76 16.91 2.78 9.03
CA TYR A 76 16.70 4.08 8.40
C TYR A 76 15.22 4.34 8.08
N GLN A 77 14.54 3.35 7.49
CA GLN A 77 13.12 3.48 7.13
C GLN A 77 12.19 3.61 8.35
N LEU A 78 12.54 2.99 9.48
CA LEU A 78 11.79 3.13 10.74
C LEU A 78 12.01 4.51 11.37
N GLU A 79 13.26 4.98 11.40
CA GLU A 79 13.61 6.31 11.94
C GLU A 79 12.93 7.44 11.16
N HIS A 80 12.73 7.26 9.85
CA HIS A 80 12.14 8.26 8.95
C HIS A 80 10.69 7.92 8.56
N GLU A 81 9.99 7.05 9.30
CA GLU A 81 8.66 6.56 8.90
C GLU A 81 7.60 7.66 8.71
N ASN A 82 7.76 8.78 9.41
CA ASN A 82 6.87 9.93 9.36
C ASN A 82 7.33 11.00 8.36
N GLU A 83 8.45 10.77 7.69
CA GLU A 83 8.97 11.67 6.67
C GLU A 83 8.52 11.18 5.28
N PRO A 84 7.58 11.87 4.62
CA PRO A 84 7.09 11.43 3.32
C PRO A 84 8.19 11.49 2.26
N PHE A 85 8.21 10.51 1.35
CA PHE A 85 9.13 10.51 0.23
C PHE A 85 8.84 11.66 -0.73
N SER A 86 9.88 12.20 -1.37
CA SER A 86 9.69 13.20 -2.42
C SER A 86 9.02 12.60 -3.68
N PRO A 87 8.22 13.37 -4.43
CA PRO A 87 7.59 12.90 -5.67
C PRO A 87 8.60 12.40 -6.70
N GLY A 88 8.36 11.20 -7.24
CA GLY A 88 9.16 10.58 -8.28
C GLY A 88 8.69 10.93 -9.70
N PRO A 89 9.36 10.37 -10.73
CA PRO A 89 9.07 10.68 -12.13
C PRO A 89 7.66 10.27 -12.59
N ALA A 90 7.08 9.21 -12.03
CA ALA A 90 5.73 8.75 -12.36
C ALA A 90 4.64 9.48 -11.55
N PHE A 91 5.01 10.30 -10.57
CA PHE A 91 4.04 10.96 -9.69
C PHE A 91 3.05 11.87 -10.44
N PRO A 92 3.47 12.76 -11.36
CA PRO A 92 2.53 13.61 -12.10
C PRO A 92 1.54 12.77 -12.94
N PHE A 93 2.02 11.64 -13.48
CA PHE A 93 1.19 10.72 -14.26
C PHE A 93 0.11 10.07 -13.39
N VAL A 94 0.46 9.59 -12.19
CA VAL A 94 -0.52 9.03 -11.24
C VAL A 94 -1.56 10.08 -10.83
N LYS A 95 -1.16 11.31 -10.49
CA LYS A 95 -2.13 12.39 -10.18
C LYS A 95 -3.06 12.70 -11.36
N ALA A 96 -2.55 12.66 -12.59
CA ALA A 96 -3.36 12.89 -13.78
C ALA A 96 -4.41 11.78 -13.96
N LEU A 97 -4.04 10.52 -13.77
CA LEU A 97 -4.96 9.39 -13.82
C LEU A 97 -6.06 9.48 -12.75
N GLU A 98 -5.71 9.87 -11.53
CA GLU A 98 -6.68 10.10 -10.46
C GLU A 98 -7.68 11.21 -10.82
N ALA A 99 -7.18 12.31 -11.40
CA ALA A 99 -8.03 13.41 -11.84
C ALA A 99 -9.02 12.95 -12.93
N VAL A 100 -8.56 12.12 -13.87
CA VAL A 100 -9.41 11.52 -14.90
C VAL A 100 -10.42 10.55 -14.27
N ASN A 101 -9.99 9.67 -13.38
CA ASN A 101 -10.88 8.73 -12.67
C ASN A 101 -11.98 9.45 -11.91
N ARG A 102 -11.66 10.54 -11.20
CA ARG A 102 -12.67 11.36 -10.51
C ARG A 102 -13.69 11.93 -11.49
N ARG A 103 -13.23 12.46 -12.63
CA ARG A 103 -14.11 13.02 -13.65
C ARG A 103 -14.98 11.95 -14.32
N LEU A 104 -14.44 10.77 -14.59
CA LEU A 104 -15.19 9.64 -15.14
C LEU A 104 -16.30 9.19 -14.19
N ARG A 105 -16.01 9.10 -12.88
CA ARG A 105 -17.01 8.76 -11.86
C ARG A 105 -18.12 9.81 -11.74
N GLU A 106 -17.82 11.09 -11.95
CA GLU A 106 -18.84 12.15 -11.98
C GLU A 106 -19.74 12.07 -13.22
N LEU A 107 -19.17 11.82 -14.40
CA LEU A 107 -19.89 11.80 -15.67
C LEU A 107 -20.65 10.49 -15.90
N TYR A 108 -20.09 9.37 -15.45
CA TYR A 108 -20.57 8.02 -15.69
C TYR A 108 -20.54 7.22 -14.37
N PRO A 109 -21.41 7.52 -13.39
CA PRO A 109 -21.37 6.93 -12.05
C PRO A 109 -21.60 5.40 -12.03
N ASP A 110 -22.24 4.85 -13.06
CA ASP A 110 -22.49 3.41 -13.22
C ASP A 110 -21.43 2.70 -14.08
N SER A 111 -20.46 3.44 -14.66
CA SER A 111 -19.39 2.84 -15.46
C SER A 111 -18.32 2.22 -14.57
N GLU A 112 -17.86 1.04 -14.97
CA GLU A 112 -16.69 0.37 -14.38
C GLU A 112 -15.39 0.69 -15.15
N ASP A 113 -15.47 1.56 -16.18
CA ASP A 113 -14.35 1.93 -17.04
C ASP A 113 -13.47 2.99 -16.34
N ILE A 114 -12.55 2.54 -15.51
CA ILE A 114 -11.59 3.38 -14.79
C ILE A 114 -10.16 2.86 -14.92
N PHE A 115 -9.19 3.69 -14.57
CA PHE A 115 -7.80 3.26 -14.43
C PHE A 115 -7.60 2.62 -13.05
N ASP A 116 -7.23 1.34 -13.01
CA ASP A 116 -6.87 0.62 -11.77
C ASP A 116 -5.37 0.79 -11.52
N ILE A 117 -5.00 1.55 -10.48
CA ILE A 117 -3.59 1.84 -10.18
C ILE A 117 -3.12 0.88 -9.09
N VAL A 118 -2.12 0.05 -9.43
CA VAL A 118 -1.51 -0.93 -8.53
C VAL A 118 -0.10 -0.49 -8.18
N LEU A 119 0.18 -0.27 -6.89
CA LEU A 119 1.54 0.01 -6.44
C LEU A 119 2.30 -1.29 -6.20
N VAL A 120 3.46 -1.44 -6.83
CA VAL A 120 4.36 -2.59 -6.69
C VAL A 120 5.61 -2.14 -5.94
N THR A 121 5.95 -2.79 -4.84
CA THR A 121 7.18 -2.50 -4.10
C THR A 121 7.96 -3.78 -3.85
N ASN A 122 9.28 -3.68 -4.00
CA ASN A 122 10.19 -4.77 -3.69
C ASN A 122 10.53 -4.84 -2.19
N ASN A 123 10.07 -3.86 -1.42
CA ASN A 123 10.43 -3.73 -0.03
C ASN A 123 9.67 -4.75 0.85
N HIS A 124 10.27 -5.16 1.96
CA HIS A 124 9.62 -6.00 2.96
C HIS A 124 8.43 -5.26 3.62
N ALA A 125 7.43 -6.01 4.06
CA ALA A 125 6.22 -5.49 4.71
C ALA A 125 6.52 -4.52 5.87
N GLN A 126 7.62 -4.75 6.60
CA GLN A 126 8.04 -3.95 7.75
C GLN A 126 8.35 -2.48 7.42
N VAL A 127 8.71 -2.16 6.17
CA VAL A 127 9.03 -0.79 5.71
C VAL A 127 7.90 -0.20 4.84
N GLY A 128 6.72 -0.81 4.85
CA GLY A 128 5.54 -0.32 4.13
C GLY A 128 4.90 0.93 4.76
N VAL A 129 5.15 1.20 6.04
CA VAL A 129 4.52 2.30 6.79
C VAL A 129 4.86 3.66 6.18
N ARG A 130 6.15 3.94 5.95
CA ARG A 130 6.60 5.20 5.34
C ARG A 130 6.00 5.41 3.94
N LEU A 131 5.86 4.33 3.18
CA LEU A 131 5.24 4.37 1.85
C LEU A 131 3.75 4.74 1.94
N ILE A 132 3.01 4.11 2.86
CA ILE A 132 1.61 4.43 3.12
C ILE A 132 1.46 5.88 3.62
N ASN A 133 2.31 6.31 4.54
CA ASN A 133 2.33 7.69 5.03
C ASN A 133 2.58 8.69 3.89
N SER A 134 3.46 8.35 2.95
CA SER A 134 3.70 9.18 1.76
C SER A 134 2.48 9.24 0.84
N ILE A 135 1.83 8.11 0.57
CA ILE A 135 0.58 8.05 -0.22
C ILE A 135 -0.50 8.93 0.41
N ASN A 136 -0.69 8.82 1.73
CA ASN A 136 -1.65 9.61 2.48
C ASN A 136 -1.29 11.10 2.49
N HIS A 137 0.00 11.44 2.66
CA HIS A 137 0.48 12.81 2.63
C HIS A 137 0.15 13.53 1.32
N TYR A 138 0.21 12.81 0.19
CA TYR A 138 -0.08 13.36 -1.14
C TYR A 138 -1.53 13.14 -1.62
N ASP A 139 -2.37 12.60 -0.75
CA ASP A 139 -3.77 12.25 -1.05
C ASP A 139 -3.87 11.45 -2.35
N LEU A 140 -3.06 10.39 -2.44
CA LEU A 140 -3.07 9.45 -3.56
C LEU A 140 -4.09 8.35 -3.28
N PHE A 141 -4.99 8.13 -4.22
CA PHE A 141 -6.00 7.11 -4.18
C PHE A 141 -5.51 5.83 -4.87
N ILE A 142 -4.72 5.05 -4.12
CA ILE A 142 -4.18 3.76 -4.57
C ILE A 142 -4.91 2.64 -3.81
N GLU A 143 -5.83 1.96 -4.49
CA GLU A 143 -6.66 0.90 -3.87
C GLU A 143 -5.89 -0.42 -3.68
N ARG A 144 -4.81 -0.63 -4.45
CA ARG A 144 -4.11 -1.92 -4.51
C ARG A 144 -2.60 -1.72 -4.37
N PHE A 145 -2.02 -2.41 -3.40
CA PHE A 145 -0.59 -2.43 -3.16
C PHE A 145 -0.11 -3.88 -3.05
N CYS A 146 1.05 -4.15 -3.63
CA CYS A 146 1.69 -5.46 -3.59
C CYS A 146 3.17 -5.31 -3.21
N MET A 147 3.57 -6.13 -2.24
CA MET A 147 4.91 -6.15 -1.69
C MET A 147 5.56 -7.47 -2.08
N THR A 148 6.57 -7.42 -2.94
CA THR A 148 7.20 -8.64 -3.49
C THR A 148 8.29 -9.19 -2.59
N GLY A 149 8.74 -8.43 -1.58
CA GLY A 149 9.74 -8.86 -0.61
C GLY A 149 11.05 -9.31 -1.27
N GLY A 150 11.49 -8.60 -2.31
CA GLY A 150 12.69 -8.91 -3.08
C GLY A 150 12.46 -9.86 -4.28
N ASN A 151 11.31 -10.53 -4.38
CA ASN A 151 11.01 -11.39 -5.52
C ASN A 151 10.66 -10.58 -6.78
N SER A 152 10.74 -11.25 -7.94
CA SER A 152 10.32 -10.69 -9.23
C SER A 152 8.86 -10.19 -9.17
N PRO A 153 8.57 -8.99 -9.69
CA PRO A 153 7.21 -8.46 -9.70
C PRO A 153 6.29 -9.17 -10.69
N ILE A 154 6.83 -10.00 -11.59
CA ILE A 154 6.12 -10.53 -12.76
C ILE A 154 4.92 -11.39 -12.39
N CYS A 155 5.04 -12.22 -11.35
CA CYS A 155 3.93 -13.05 -10.88
C CYS A 155 2.73 -12.19 -10.46
N TYR A 156 2.99 -11.04 -9.82
CA TYR A 156 1.95 -10.07 -9.46
C TYR A 156 1.40 -9.36 -10.69
N LEU A 157 2.26 -8.90 -11.60
CA LEU A 157 1.82 -8.22 -12.83
C LEU A 157 0.84 -9.08 -13.64
N LYS A 158 1.13 -10.39 -13.77
CA LYS A 158 0.27 -11.39 -14.42
C LYS A 158 -1.04 -11.59 -13.65
N ALA A 159 -0.98 -11.76 -12.32
CA ALA A 159 -2.17 -11.96 -11.49
C ALA A 159 -3.13 -10.76 -11.50
N TYR A 160 -2.60 -9.54 -11.64
CA TYR A 160 -3.39 -8.32 -11.73
C TYR A 160 -3.88 -7.99 -13.15
N HIS A 161 -3.57 -8.82 -14.15
CA HIS A 161 -3.87 -8.52 -15.56
C HIS A 161 -3.39 -7.13 -15.99
N THR A 162 -2.18 -6.75 -15.56
CA THR A 162 -1.59 -5.44 -15.81
C THR A 162 -1.58 -5.11 -17.31
N ASN A 163 -1.86 -3.87 -17.71
CA ASN A 163 -1.73 -3.42 -19.09
C ASN A 163 -0.46 -2.58 -19.31
N LEU A 164 -0.06 -1.81 -18.29
CA LEU A 164 1.09 -0.90 -18.31
C LEU A 164 1.89 -1.06 -17.02
N TYR A 165 3.21 -1.22 -17.14
CA TYR A 165 4.12 -1.25 -16.00
C TYR A 165 5.11 -0.09 -16.04
N LEU A 166 5.09 0.75 -15.01
CA LEU A 166 5.99 1.89 -14.83
C LEU A 166 7.03 1.57 -13.76
N SER A 167 8.30 1.50 -14.14
CA SER A 167 9.37 1.19 -13.21
C SER A 167 10.60 2.05 -13.45
N ALA A 168 11.24 2.45 -12.35
CA ALA A 168 12.55 3.10 -12.37
C ALA A 168 13.71 2.08 -12.48
N ASP A 169 13.40 0.78 -12.58
CA ASP A 169 14.36 -0.30 -12.69
C ASP A 169 14.31 -0.92 -14.10
N ALA A 170 15.31 -0.61 -14.92
CA ALA A 170 15.36 -1.05 -16.31
C ALA A 170 15.43 -2.58 -16.46
N GLU A 171 16.07 -3.27 -15.51
CA GLU A 171 16.14 -4.74 -15.51
C GLU A 171 14.74 -5.33 -15.30
N LYS A 172 13.97 -4.80 -14.35
CA LYS A 172 12.58 -5.24 -14.12
C LYS A 172 11.65 -4.92 -15.29
N VAL A 173 11.89 -3.79 -15.96
CA VAL A 173 11.15 -3.46 -17.19
C VAL A 173 11.43 -4.49 -18.27
N ARG A 174 12.71 -4.85 -18.46
CA ARG A 174 13.11 -5.88 -19.43
C ARG A 174 12.54 -7.25 -19.09
N GLU A 175 12.66 -7.68 -17.84
CA GLU A 175 12.09 -8.93 -17.33
C GLU A 175 10.58 -9.01 -17.61
N ALA A 176 9.84 -7.92 -17.33
CA ALA A 176 8.40 -7.84 -17.57
C ALA A 176 8.05 -7.89 -19.08
N ILE A 177 8.87 -7.30 -19.95
CA ILE A 177 8.67 -7.34 -21.41
C ILE A 177 8.91 -8.77 -21.94
N ASP A 178 10.00 -9.42 -21.51
CA ASP A 178 10.43 -10.73 -21.99
C ASP A 178 9.47 -11.86 -21.57
N GLU A 179 8.87 -11.74 -20.37
CA GLU A 179 7.92 -12.72 -19.83
C GLU A 179 6.48 -12.58 -20.35
N GLY A 180 6.24 -11.59 -21.21
CA GLY A 180 5.03 -11.46 -22.01
C GLY A 180 4.05 -10.39 -21.55
N THR A 181 3.80 -9.45 -22.46
CA THR A 181 2.56 -8.67 -22.65
C THR A 181 2.39 -7.35 -21.89
N PHE A 182 3.45 -6.63 -21.51
CA PHE A 182 3.31 -5.30 -20.91
C PHE A 182 4.12 -4.25 -21.67
N LYS A 183 3.54 -3.06 -21.88
CA LYS A 183 4.34 -1.89 -22.31
C LYS A 183 5.09 -1.38 -21.08
N GLY A 184 6.42 -1.40 -21.13
CA GLY A 184 7.29 -0.87 -20.08
C GLY A 184 7.75 0.54 -20.40
N LEU A 185 7.71 1.45 -19.42
CA LEU A 185 8.35 2.77 -19.52
C LEU A 185 9.37 2.90 -18.38
N SER A 186 10.65 2.98 -18.75
CA SER A 186 11.73 3.32 -17.83
C SER A 186 12.02 4.82 -17.90
N GLY A 187 11.90 5.53 -16.77
CA GLY A 187 12.36 6.90 -16.66
C GLY A 187 13.88 6.94 -16.62
N GLY A 188 14.52 7.07 -17.79
CA GLY A 188 15.96 7.32 -17.86
C GLY A 188 16.25 8.73 -17.35
N SER A 189 17.00 8.84 -16.26
CA SER A 189 17.66 10.08 -15.86
C SER A 189 18.78 10.37 -16.88
N GLY A 190 18.55 11.37 -17.72
CA GLY A 190 19.60 12.09 -18.46
C GLY A 190 20.22 13.18 -17.60
#